data_AF-A0A2V5YFA2-F1
#
_entry.id   AF-A0A2V5YFA2-F1
#
_cell.length_a   1.000
_cell.length_b   1.000
_cell.length_c   1.000
_cell.angle_alpha   90.00
_cell.angle_beta   90.00
_cell.angle_gamma   90.00
#
_symmetry.space_group_name_H-M   'P 1'
#
loop_
_entity.id
_entity.type
_entity.pdbx_description
1 polymer ?
#
loop_
_entity_poly.entity_id
_entity_poly.type
_entity_poly.pdbx_seq_one_letter_code
_entity_poly.pdbx_strand_id
1 'polypeptide(L)'
;ASADFKIDQGIIHTDDFDAEGTLFNMLGHGDVHFLDDKLDFNLRLNMKGPGVLLTPVYKLLEYAGTGSLKKPDWRPAVLKSQ
;
A
#
# COMPACT_ATOMS: atom_id res chain seq x y z
N ALA A 1 -5.62 7.66 -9.93
CA ALA A 1 -5.07 7.53 -8.57
C ALA A 1 -5.50 8.74 -7.77
N SER A 2 -5.87 8.54 -6.51
CA SER A 2 -6.36 9.55 -5.57
C SER A 2 -5.89 9.22 -4.16
N ALA A 3 -5.80 10.24 -3.30
CA ALA A 3 -5.54 10.12 -1.87
C ALA A 3 -5.89 11.46 -1.22
N ASP A 4 -6.50 11.42 -0.04
CA ASP A 4 -6.48 12.52 0.90
C ASP A 4 -5.25 12.40 1.80
N PHE A 5 -4.57 13.51 2.06
CA PHE A 5 -3.39 13.51 2.91
C PHE A 5 -3.35 14.68 3.87
N LYS A 6 -2.72 14.45 5.02
CA LYS A 6 -2.40 15.48 6.01
C LYS A 6 -0.90 15.60 6.12
N ILE A 7 -0.43 16.84 6.30
CA ILE A 7 0.98 17.12 6.54
C ILE A 7 1.09 17.75 7.91
N ASP A 8 1.82 17.11 8.82
CA ASP A 8 2.15 17.65 10.13
C ASP A 8 3.52 17.15 10.59
N GLN A 9 4.29 18.00 11.26
CA GLN A 9 5.63 17.70 11.81
C GLN A 9 6.58 16.99 10.81
N GLY A 10 6.51 17.32 9.53
CA GLY A 10 7.36 16.71 8.49
C GLY A 10 6.94 15.29 8.06
N ILE A 11 5.76 14.84 8.47
CA ILE A 11 5.14 13.57 8.09
C ILE A 11 3.98 13.86 7.14
N ILE A 12 3.96 13.18 6.00
CA ILE A 12 2.79 13.12 5.11
C ILE A 12 2.07 11.81 5.41
N HIS A 13 0.83 11.90 5.86
CA HIS A 13 0.00 10.76 6.22
C HIS A 13 -1.21 10.66 5.29
N THR A 14 -1.55 9.44 4.86
CA THR A 14 -2.78 9.14 4.13
C THR A 14 -3.37 7.82 4.60
N ASP A 15 -4.70 7.75 4.64
CA ASP A 15 -5.46 6.56 5.01
C ASP A 15 -6.12 5.88 3.80
N ASP A 16 -6.16 6.56 2.65
CA ASP A 16 -7.08 6.25 1.55
C ASP A 16 -6.44 6.37 0.16
N PHE A 17 -5.14 6.07 0.07
CA PHE A 17 -4.49 5.98 -1.23
C PHE A 17 -5.16 4.90 -2.08
N ASP A 18 -5.67 5.28 -3.24
CA ASP A 18 -6.29 4.39 -4.22
C ASP A 18 -5.70 4.64 -5.62
N ALA A 19 -5.22 3.58 -6.24
CA ALA A 19 -4.81 3.59 -7.63
C ALA A 19 -5.49 2.47 -8.41
N GLU A 20 -6.40 2.88 -9.27
CA GLU A 20 -7.14 2.00 -10.18
C GLU A 20 -6.27 1.56 -11.37
N GLY A 21 -6.14 0.25 -11.58
CA GLY A 21 -5.55 -0.37 -12.76
C GLY A 21 -6.58 -1.17 -13.55
N THR A 22 -6.21 -1.76 -14.68
CA THR A 22 -7.17 -2.54 -15.50
C THR A 22 -7.54 -3.88 -14.86
N LEU A 23 -6.55 -4.57 -14.28
CA LEU A 23 -6.68 -5.94 -13.74
C LEU A 23 -6.65 -6.00 -12.21
N PHE A 24 -6.32 -4.88 -11.57
CA PHE A 24 -6.26 -4.77 -10.12
C PHE A 24 -6.45 -3.31 -9.73
N ASN A 25 -6.82 -3.07 -8.48
CA ASN A 25 -6.67 -1.79 -7.82
C ASN A 25 -5.62 -1.92 -6.70
N MET A 26 -5.02 -0.80 -6.34
CA MET A 26 -4.04 -0.71 -5.26
C MET A 26 -4.61 0.20 -4.19
N LEU A 27 -4.77 -0.31 -2.98
CA LEU A 27 -5.18 0.44 -1.82
C LEU A 27 -3.99 0.58 -0.88
N GLY A 28 -3.76 1.76 -0.31
CA GLY A 28 -2.64 1.97 0.59
C GLY A 28 -2.91 2.99 1.68
N HIS A 29 -2.10 2.92 2.72
CA HIS A 29 -2.14 3.83 3.85
C HIS A 29 -0.80 3.85 4.57
N GLY A 30 -0.49 4.97 5.23
CA GLY A 30 0.69 5.10 6.06
C GLY A 30 1.37 6.45 5.91
N ASP A 31 2.65 6.44 6.24
CA ASP A 31 3.44 7.63 6.54
C ASP A 31 4.67 7.75 5.64
N VAL A 32 4.90 8.97 5.19
CA VAL A 32 6.14 9.41 4.56
C VAL A 32 6.79 10.43 5.48
N HIS A 33 7.87 10.03 6.15
CA HIS A 33 8.68 10.90 6.99
C HIS A 33 9.75 11.55 6.12
N PHE A 34 9.42 12.68 5.50
CA PHE A 34 10.27 13.30 4.49
C PHE A 34 11.63 13.76 5.06
N LEU A 35 11.63 14.32 6.27
CA LEU A 35 12.86 14.82 6.92
C LEU A 35 13.80 13.70 7.34
N ASP A 36 13.25 12.54 7.71
CA ASP A 36 14.01 11.39 8.21
C ASP A 36 14.38 10.38 7.11
N ASP A 37 14.06 10.71 5.84
CA ASP A 37 14.20 9.79 4.70
C ASP A 37 13.56 8.43 5.00
N LYS A 38 12.39 8.37 5.66
CA LYS A 38 11.74 7.10 6.08
C LYS A 38 10.34 6.91 5.48
N LEU A 39 10.09 5.71 4.98
CA LEU A 39 8.78 5.18 4.61
C LEU A 39 8.25 4.25 5.70
N ASP A 40 6.95 4.33 5.96
CA ASP A 40 6.19 3.31 6.69
C ASP A 40 4.79 3.21 6.06
N PHE A 41 4.64 2.35 5.05
CA PHE A 41 3.48 2.37 4.18
C PHE A 41 2.99 0.96 3.86
N ASN A 42 1.68 0.74 3.97
CA ASN A 42 1.06 -0.53 3.59
C ASN A 42 0.35 -0.38 2.25
N LEU A 43 0.47 -1.40 1.41
CA LEU A 43 -0.21 -1.52 0.13
C LEU A 43 -0.92 -2.85 0.07
N ARG A 44 -2.11 -2.86 -0.50
CA ARG A 44 -2.91 -4.05 -0.79
C ARG A 44 -3.35 -4.02 -2.24
N LEU A 45 -3.07 -5.11 -2.95
CA LEU A 45 -3.54 -5.30 -4.32
C LEU A 45 -4.86 -6.07 -4.31
N ASN A 46 -5.94 -5.51 -4.86
CA ASN A 46 -7.16 -6.30 -5.15
C ASN A 46 -7.29 -6.53 -6.65
N MET A 47 -7.32 -7.80 -7.04
CA MET A 47 -7.53 -8.18 -8.44
C MET A 47 -9.00 -8.01 -8.84
N LYS A 48 -9.23 -7.66 -10.10
CA LYS A 48 -10.57 -7.53 -10.71
C LYS A 48 -10.54 -7.98 -12.18
N GLY A 49 -11.71 -8.35 -12.70
CA GLY A 49 -11.89 -8.74 -14.10
C GLY A 49 -12.37 -10.19 -14.30
N PRO A 50 -12.69 -10.57 -15.56
CA PRO A 50 -13.46 -11.78 -15.87
C PRO A 50 -12.76 -13.12 -15.60
N GLY A 51 -11.49 -13.12 -15.15
CA GLY A 51 -10.71 -14.32 -14.80
C GLY A 51 -10.51 -14.58 -13.30
N VAL A 52 -10.99 -13.70 -12.42
CA VAL A 52 -10.78 -13.81 -10.95
C VAL A 52 -11.55 -14.98 -10.31
N LEU A 53 -12.58 -15.52 -10.98
CA LEU A 53 -13.40 -16.62 -10.48
C LEU A 53 -12.72 -18.00 -10.57
N LEU A 54 -11.60 -18.15 -11.29
CA LEU A 54 -10.97 -19.46 -11.57
C LEU A 54 -9.64 -19.70 -10.83
N THR A 55 -9.16 -18.76 -10.03
CA THR A 55 -7.90 -18.89 -9.27
C THR A 55 -8.16 -19.19 -7.79
N PRO A 56 -7.33 -20.01 -7.11
CA PRO A 56 -7.42 -20.15 -5.66
C PRO A 56 -6.91 -18.86 -4.99
N VAL A 57 -7.81 -17.90 -4.75
CA VAL A 57 -7.51 -16.58 -4.19
C VAL A 57 -7.60 -16.64 -2.67
N TYR A 58 -6.52 -16.96 -1.96
CA TYR A 58 -6.61 -17.01 -0.50
C TYR A 58 -6.06 -15.79 0.21
N LYS A 59 -5.05 -15.08 -0.31
CA LYS A 59 -4.49 -13.88 0.33
C LYS A 59 -3.93 -12.95 -0.73
N LEU A 60 -4.71 -11.89 -0.96
CA LEU A 60 -4.35 -10.67 -1.68
C LEU A 60 -2.95 -10.21 -1.23
N LEU A 61 -2.13 -9.75 -2.17
CA LEU A 61 -0.76 -9.35 -1.87
C LEU A 61 -0.77 -8.04 -1.09
N GLU A 62 -0.65 -8.15 0.23
CA GLU A 62 -0.32 -7.03 1.09
C GLU A 62 1.20 -6.87 1.12
N TYR A 63 1.67 -5.64 1.07
CA TYR A 63 3.07 -5.28 1.15
C TYR A 63 3.26 -4.16 2.15
N ALA A 64 4.29 -4.29 2.99
CA ALA A 64 4.78 -3.21 3.82
C ALA A 64 6.05 -2.64 3.18
N GLY A 65 6.01 -1.36 2.85
CA GLY A 65 7.13 -0.54 2.43
C GLY A 65 7.72 0.16 3.64
N THR A 66 8.95 -0.17 3.99
CA THR A 66 9.64 0.41 5.15
C THR A 66 11.05 0.84 4.77
N GLY A 67 11.71 1.62 5.64
CA GLY A 67 13.10 2.01 5.43
C GLY A 67 13.25 3.28 4.60
N SER A 68 14.35 3.42 3.85
CA SER A 68 14.71 4.70 3.21
C SER A 68 13.70 5.13 2.13
N LEU A 69 13.28 6.39 2.06
CA LEU A 69 12.42 6.86 0.95
C LEU A 69 13.10 6.74 -0.41
N LYS A 70 14.43 6.89 -0.46
CA LYS A 70 15.21 6.72 -1.69
C LYS A 70 15.28 5.27 -2.17
N LYS A 71 15.24 4.33 -1.22
CA LYS A 71 15.31 2.90 -1.50
C LYS A 71 14.45 2.13 -0.49
N PRO A 72 13.12 2.18 -0.65
CA PRO A 72 12.21 1.53 0.27
C PRO A 72 12.32 0.00 0.13
N ASP A 73 12.25 -0.68 1.26
CA ASP A 73 12.22 -2.13 1.34
C ASP A 73 10.76 -2.59 1.39
N TRP A 74 10.32 -3.19 0.28
CA TRP A 74 8.97 -3.73 0.12
C TRP A 74 8.97 -5.22 0.40
N ARG A 75 8.22 -5.62 1.42
CA ARG A 75 8.12 -7.03 1.81
C ARG A 75 6.67 -7.46 1.89
N PRO A 76 6.35 -8.71 1.52
CA PRO A 76 5.02 -9.24 1.74
C PRO A 76 4.63 -9.09 3.22
N ALA A 77 3.51 -8.43 3.48
CA ALA A 77 2.95 -8.35 4.80
C ALA A 77 2.23 -9.67 5.10
N VAL A 78 2.63 -10.34 6.18
CA VAL A 78 1.87 -11.50 6.66
C VAL A 78 0.65 -10.97 7.37
N LEU A 79 -0.54 -11.24 6.81
CA LEU A 79 -1.82 -11.05 7.50
C LEU A 79 -1.73 -11.67 8.90
N LYS A 80 -1.61 -10.83 9.94
CA LYS A 80 -1.88 -11.26 11.30
C LYS A 80 -3.38 -11.50 11.36
N SER A 81 -3.79 -12.75 11.57
CA SER A 81 -5.20 -13.06 11.81
C SER A 81 -5.66 -12.24 13.00
N GLN A 82 -6.58 -11.31 12.77
CA GLN A 82 -7.32 -10.66 13.85
C GLN A 82 -8.26 -11.66 14.51
#